data_AF-A0AAQ3LAJ3-F1
#
_entry.id   AF-A0AAQ3LAJ3-F1
#
_cell.length_a   1.000
_cell.length_b   1.000
_cell.length_c   1.000
_cell.angle_alpha   90.00
_cell.angle_beta   90.00
_cell.angle_gamma   90.00
#
_symmetry.space_group_name_H-M   'P 1'
#
loop_
_entity.id
_entity.type
_entity.pdbx_description
1 polymer ?
#
loop_
_entity_poly.entity_id
_entity_poly.type
_entity_poly.pdbx_seq_one_letter_code
_entity_poly.pdbx_strand_id
1 'polypeptide(L)'
;MSNHTSYIVFWMIMFVILGAFWYIIDRRYGVKWYRLWYRLTHKDPLPDNIAVGFVYNRRSRHKAVMAAVLSTLQTFVALYSVQSLNLLVELVLWLVEIPMTMIGFMIGPFAFKLWGRKDEMLDAIDDLEQKHLGGRDIEDDSTRDKAKEVKVKPAAKKEPEPAPAPKEEKPDPKKLFDRYTKR
;
A
#
# COMPACT_ATOMS: atom_id res chain seq x y z
N MET A 1 -38.29 1.66 0.24
CA MET A 1 -37.35 2.52 -0.51
C MET A 1 -37.60 2.32 -1.99
N SER A 2 -37.47 3.35 -2.83
CA SER A 2 -37.57 3.16 -4.29
C SER A 2 -36.37 2.37 -4.81
N ASN A 3 -36.51 1.69 -5.96
CA ASN A 3 -35.41 0.94 -6.57
C ASN A 3 -34.16 1.82 -6.81
N HIS A 4 -34.36 3.11 -7.12
CA HIS A 4 -33.28 4.06 -7.30
C HIS A 4 -32.54 4.39 -6.00
N THR A 5 -33.25 4.55 -4.88
CA THR A 5 -32.62 4.79 -3.57
C THR A 5 -31.75 3.60 -3.18
N SER A 6 -32.25 2.37 -3.34
CA SER A 6 -31.48 1.16 -3.02
C SER A 6 -30.23 1.04 -3.89
N TYR A 7 -30.33 1.38 -5.18
CA TYR A 7 -29.21 1.36 -6.12
C TYR A 7 -28.10 2.36 -5.72
N ILE A 8 -28.47 3.60 -5.39
CA ILE A 8 -27.50 4.63 -4.98
C ILE A 8 -26.80 4.22 -3.68
N VAL A 9 -27.56 3.75 -2.68
CA VAL A 9 -27.00 3.31 -1.39
C VAL A 9 -26.04 2.13 -1.59
N PHE A 10 -26.39 1.18 -2.45
CA PHE A 10 -25.51 0.06 -2.80
C PHE A 10 -24.17 0.55 -3.35
N TRP A 11 -24.17 1.48 -4.31
CA TRP A 11 -22.93 2.03 -4.88
C TRP A 11 -22.13 2.83 -3.88
N MET A 12 -22.76 3.62 -3.01
CA MET A 12 -22.06 4.32 -1.93
C MET A 12 -21.30 3.35 -1.03
N ILE A 13 -21.94 2.25 -0.62
CA ILE A 13 -21.30 1.21 0.19
C ILE A 13 -20.15 0.56 -0.59
N MET A 14 -20.35 0.24 -1.87
CA MET A 14 -19.31 -0.32 -2.72
C MET A 14 -18.10 0.59 -2.85
N PHE A 15 -18.28 1.90 -3.03
CA PHE A 15 -17.17 2.86 -3.11
C PHE A 15 -16.39 2.97 -1.79
N VAL A 16 -17.07 2.90 -0.64
CA VAL A 16 -16.40 2.85 0.67
C VAL A 16 -15.56 1.58 0.78
N ILE A 17 -16.11 0.42 0.43
CA ILE A 17 -15.39 -0.86 0.47
C ILE A 17 -14.18 -0.82 -0.47
N LEU A 18 -14.37 -0.31 -1.68
CA LEU A 18 -13.32 -0.20 -2.68
C LEU A 18 -12.21 0.76 -2.24
N GLY A 19 -12.56 1.90 -1.64
CA GLY A 19 -11.58 2.80 -1.04
C GLY A 19 -10.76 2.10 0.05
N ALA A 20 -11.42 1.38 0.97
CA ALA A 20 -10.72 0.61 2.01
C ALA A 20 -9.80 -0.47 1.40
N PHE A 21 -10.25 -1.14 0.34
CA PHE A 21 -9.47 -2.13 -0.39
C PHE A 21 -8.23 -1.51 -1.06
N TRP A 22 -8.39 -0.39 -1.77
CA TRP A 22 -7.26 0.35 -2.36
C TRP A 22 -6.25 0.81 -1.30
N TYR A 23 -6.73 1.23 -0.13
CA TYR A 23 -5.84 1.56 0.99
C TYR A 23 -5.02 0.34 1.45
N ILE A 24 -5.62 -0.84 1.54
CA ILE A 24 -4.93 -2.08 1.91
C ILE A 24 -3.84 -2.42 0.88
N ILE A 25 -4.17 -2.35 -0.41
CA ILE A 25 -3.22 -2.58 -1.50
C ILE A 25 -2.07 -1.56 -1.45
N ASP A 26 -2.38 -0.27 -1.30
CA ASP A 26 -1.37 0.79 -1.24
C ASP A 26 -0.45 0.64 -0.03
N ARG A 27 -0.98 0.19 1.11
CA ARG A 27 -0.16 -0.11 2.29
C ARG A 27 0.78 -1.28 2.05
N ARG A 28 0.33 -2.35 1.38
CA ARG A 28 1.13 -3.57 1.16
C ARG A 28 2.16 -3.41 0.05
N TYR A 29 1.75 -2.83 -1.07
CA TYR A 29 2.58 -2.71 -2.27
C TYR A 29 2.91 -1.26 -2.61
N GLY A 30 1.95 -0.35 -2.42
CA GLY A 30 2.08 1.05 -2.79
C GLY A 30 3.26 1.78 -2.15
N VAL A 31 3.70 1.39 -0.96
CA VAL A 31 4.94 1.95 -0.35
C VAL A 31 6.18 1.70 -1.22
N LYS A 32 6.32 0.50 -1.80
CA LYS A 32 7.46 0.15 -2.67
C LYS A 32 7.35 0.89 -4.00
N TRP A 33 6.17 0.85 -4.63
CA TRP A 33 5.91 1.53 -5.89
C TRP A 33 6.07 3.05 -5.78
N TYR A 34 5.57 3.65 -4.70
CA TYR A 34 5.71 5.07 -4.44
C TYR A 34 7.17 5.47 -4.25
N ARG A 35 7.94 4.70 -3.49
CA ARG A 35 9.38 4.95 -3.31
C ARG A 35 10.14 4.85 -4.63
N LEU A 36 9.81 3.88 -5.48
CA LEU A 36 10.38 3.76 -6.83
C LEU A 36 10.04 4.98 -7.68
N TRP A 37 8.75 5.34 -7.76
CA TRP A 37 8.28 6.52 -8.49
C TRP A 37 8.93 7.82 -8.00
N TYR A 38 9.10 7.96 -6.68
CA TYR A 38 9.74 9.14 -6.11
C TYR A 38 11.22 9.23 -6.49
N ARG A 39 11.97 8.13 -6.45
CA ARG A 39 13.39 8.09 -6.89
C ARG A 39 13.54 8.46 -8.37
N LEU A 40 12.54 8.18 -9.19
CA LEU A 40 12.55 8.56 -10.62
C LEU A 40 12.26 10.05 -10.83
N THR A 41 11.47 10.67 -9.96
CA THR A 41 10.97 12.04 -10.13
C THR A 41 11.73 13.08 -9.30
N HIS A 42 12.44 12.65 -8.26
CA HIS A 42 13.15 13.52 -7.32
C HIS A 42 14.61 13.06 -7.17
N LYS A 43 15.52 14.04 -7.07
CA LYS A 43 16.96 13.78 -6.91
C LYS A 43 17.32 13.22 -5.54
N ASP A 44 16.65 13.69 -4.49
CA ASP A 44 16.91 13.26 -3.12
C ASP A 44 15.98 12.09 -2.75
N PRO A 45 16.49 10.92 -2.35
CA PRO A 45 15.65 9.77 -2.01
C PRO A 45 14.88 9.98 -0.71
N LEU A 46 13.70 9.36 -0.59
CA LEU A 46 13.00 9.30 0.71
C LEU A 46 13.85 8.54 1.74
N PRO A 47 13.95 9.02 2.98
CA PRO A 47 14.55 8.27 4.07
C PRO A 47 13.92 6.87 4.23
N ASP A 48 14.73 5.85 4.51
CA ASP A 48 14.26 4.45 4.59
C ASP A 48 13.39 4.18 5.83
N ASN A 49 13.50 5.01 6.86
CA ASN A 49 12.69 4.92 8.07
C ASN A 49 11.23 5.40 7.89
N ILE A 50 10.88 6.00 6.74
CA ILE A 50 9.52 6.51 6.51
C ILE A 50 8.78 5.62 5.51
N ALA A 51 7.75 4.92 6.00
CA ALA A 51 6.81 4.18 5.16
C ALA A 51 5.69 5.13 4.68
N VAL A 52 5.69 5.46 3.39
CA VAL A 52 4.70 6.33 2.75
C VAL A 52 4.27 5.72 1.43
N GLY A 53 2.96 5.57 1.24
CA GLY A 53 2.37 5.17 -0.04
C GLY A 53 1.75 6.35 -0.79
N PHE A 54 0.94 6.04 -1.79
CA PHE A 54 0.14 7.06 -2.48
C PHE A 54 -0.99 7.58 -1.59
N VAL A 55 -1.59 6.72 -0.77
CA VAL A 55 -2.68 7.02 0.18
C VAL A 55 -2.24 6.79 1.63
N TYR A 56 -1.42 5.75 1.86
CA TYR A 56 -0.91 5.37 3.17
C TYR A 56 0.02 6.43 3.76
N ASN A 57 -0.22 6.78 5.03
CA ASN A 57 0.55 7.77 5.79
C ASN A 57 0.62 9.16 5.12
N ARG A 58 -0.45 9.55 4.42
CA ARG A 58 -0.60 10.85 3.75
C ARG A 58 -1.62 11.77 4.42
N ARG A 59 -1.43 13.07 4.22
CA ARG A 59 -2.41 14.11 4.60
C ARG A 59 -3.72 13.94 3.81
N SER A 60 -4.84 14.34 4.41
CA SER A 60 -6.19 14.28 3.81
C SER A 60 -6.26 14.87 2.41
N ARG A 61 -5.58 16.00 2.16
CA ARG A 61 -5.51 16.62 0.82
C ARG A 61 -4.96 15.68 -0.25
N HIS A 62 -3.91 14.92 0.05
CA HIS A 62 -3.34 13.96 -0.90
C HIS A 62 -4.28 12.77 -1.09
N LYS A 63 -4.95 12.32 -0.02
CA LYS A 63 -5.97 11.27 -0.11
C LYS A 63 -7.14 11.68 -1.00
N ALA A 64 -7.59 12.94 -0.92
CA ALA A 64 -8.63 13.48 -1.78
C ALA A 64 -8.20 13.53 -3.26
N VAL A 65 -6.96 13.95 -3.53
CA VAL A 65 -6.41 13.90 -4.91
C VAL A 65 -6.34 12.46 -5.41
N MET A 66 -5.87 11.52 -4.61
CA MET A 66 -5.83 10.10 -5.00
C MET A 66 -7.22 9.49 -5.18
N ALA A 67 -8.20 9.87 -4.35
CA ALA A 67 -9.59 9.48 -4.54
C ALA A 67 -10.12 9.98 -5.89
N ALA A 68 -9.90 11.25 -6.21
CA ALA A 68 -10.29 11.81 -7.50
C ALA A 68 -9.58 11.11 -8.68
N VAL A 69 -8.29 10.83 -8.58
CA VAL A 69 -7.54 10.10 -9.63
C VAL A 69 -8.10 8.69 -9.82
N LEU A 70 -8.32 7.95 -8.74
CA LEU A 70 -8.85 6.58 -8.80
C LEU A 70 -10.28 6.57 -9.34
N SER A 71 -11.14 7.49 -8.90
CA SER A 71 -12.51 7.60 -9.40
C SER A 71 -12.56 8.00 -10.87
N THR A 72 -11.72 8.93 -11.31
CA THR A 72 -11.61 9.25 -12.74
C THR A 72 -11.14 8.05 -13.56
N LEU A 73 -10.15 7.30 -13.07
CA LEU A 73 -9.67 6.09 -13.76
C LEU A 73 -10.78 5.03 -13.84
N GLN A 74 -11.52 4.83 -12.75
CA GLN A 74 -12.63 3.89 -12.69
C GLN A 74 -13.78 4.27 -13.62
N THR A 75 -14.24 5.53 -13.56
CA THR A 75 -15.26 6.06 -14.48
C THR A 75 -14.80 5.94 -15.94
N PHE A 76 -13.53 6.23 -16.23
CA PHE A 76 -12.99 6.06 -17.58
C PHE A 76 -13.08 4.60 -18.06
N VAL A 77 -12.71 3.64 -17.19
CA VAL A 77 -12.86 2.21 -17.48
C VAL A 77 -14.34 1.83 -17.66
N ALA A 78 -15.24 2.31 -16.80
CA ALA A 78 -16.67 2.05 -16.88
C ALA A 78 -17.28 2.57 -18.20
N LEU A 79 -16.94 3.78 -18.61
CA LEU A 79 -17.36 4.38 -19.88
C LEU A 79 -16.85 3.60 -21.09
N TYR A 80 -15.62 3.08 -21.02
CA TYR A 80 -15.06 2.27 -22.09
C TYR A 80 -15.71 0.87 -22.16
N SER A 81 -16.05 0.28 -21.01
CA SER A 81 -16.62 -1.07 -20.94
C SER A 81 -18.11 -1.13 -21.23
N VAL A 82 -18.87 -0.07 -20.96
CA VAL A 82 -20.33 -0.07 -21.09
C VAL A 82 -20.78 1.02 -22.07
N GLN A 83 -21.10 0.59 -23.29
CA GLN A 83 -21.42 1.46 -24.42
C GLN A 83 -22.73 2.25 -24.26
N SER A 84 -23.56 1.93 -23.26
CA SER A 84 -24.91 2.48 -23.06
C SER A 84 -25.10 3.25 -21.73
N LEU A 85 -24.03 3.65 -21.04
CA LEU A 85 -24.17 4.45 -19.81
C LEU A 85 -24.68 5.86 -20.10
N ASN A 86 -25.63 6.31 -19.28
CA ASN A 86 -26.05 7.71 -19.29
C ASN A 86 -24.96 8.57 -18.63
N LEU A 87 -24.27 9.37 -19.44
CA LEU A 87 -23.18 10.24 -19.01
C LEU A 87 -23.54 11.14 -17.82
N LEU A 88 -24.80 11.59 -17.73
CA LEU A 88 -25.24 12.45 -16.62
C LEU A 88 -25.25 11.68 -15.29
N VAL A 89 -25.73 10.43 -15.31
CA VAL A 89 -25.78 9.57 -14.13
C VAL A 89 -24.36 9.21 -13.69
N GLU A 90 -23.48 8.90 -14.63
CA GLU A 90 -22.07 8.61 -14.36
C GLU A 90 -21.36 9.82 -13.75
N LEU A 91 -21.61 11.03 -14.24
CA LEU A 91 -21.02 12.26 -13.69
C LEU A 91 -21.46 12.51 -12.24
N VAL A 92 -22.75 12.27 -11.93
CA VAL A 92 -23.27 12.38 -10.56
C VAL A 92 -22.67 11.30 -9.66
N LEU A 93 -22.56 10.07 -10.14
CA LEU A 93 -21.91 8.97 -9.41
C LEU A 93 -20.44 9.29 -9.15
N TRP A 94 -19.70 9.81 -10.14
CA TRP A 94 -18.30 10.21 -9.99
C TRP A 94 -18.12 11.29 -8.91
N LEU A 95 -19.01 12.29 -8.84
CA LEU A 95 -18.99 13.30 -7.77
C LEU A 95 -19.24 12.71 -6.37
N VAL A 96 -20.11 11.70 -6.27
CA VAL A 96 -20.40 10.99 -5.00
C VAL A 96 -19.29 9.98 -4.67
N GLU A 97 -18.64 9.42 -5.66
CA GLU A 97 -17.60 8.40 -5.50
C GLU A 97 -16.38 8.96 -4.74
N ILE A 98 -15.96 10.19 -5.03
CA ILE A 98 -14.80 10.81 -4.39
C ILE A 98 -14.93 10.87 -2.85
N PRO A 99 -15.99 11.45 -2.26
CA PRO A 99 -16.15 11.47 -0.81
C PRO A 99 -16.37 10.07 -0.21
N MET A 100 -17.05 9.16 -0.91
CA MET A 100 -17.24 7.78 -0.41
C MET A 100 -15.92 7.00 -0.37
N THR A 101 -15.11 7.12 -1.42
CA THR A 101 -13.76 6.53 -1.49
C THR A 101 -12.86 7.10 -0.39
N MET A 102 -12.96 8.41 -0.11
CA MET A 102 -12.26 9.03 1.02
C MET A 102 -12.66 8.42 2.36
N ILE A 103 -13.96 8.18 2.60
CA ILE A 103 -14.43 7.48 3.81
C ILE A 103 -13.82 6.07 3.85
N GLY A 104 -13.78 5.38 2.71
CA GLY A 104 -13.07 4.10 2.56
C GLY A 104 -11.60 4.17 3.01
N PHE A 105 -10.85 5.19 2.59
CA PHE A 105 -9.47 5.41 3.03
C PHE A 105 -9.34 5.71 4.53
N MET A 106 -10.36 6.28 5.15
CA MET A 106 -10.39 6.52 6.60
C MET A 106 -10.63 5.23 7.39
N ILE A 107 -11.45 4.33 6.84
CA ILE A 107 -11.74 3.01 7.43
C ILE A 107 -10.61 2.00 7.12
N GLY A 108 -9.84 2.22 6.04
CA GLY A 108 -8.74 1.36 5.59
C GLY A 108 -7.76 0.87 6.67
N PRO A 109 -7.26 1.71 7.60
CA PRO A 109 -6.41 1.25 8.71
C PRO A 109 -7.07 0.19 9.59
N PHE A 110 -8.37 0.36 9.87
CA PHE A 110 -9.15 -0.58 10.65
C PHE A 110 -9.41 -1.87 9.85
N ALA A 111 -9.79 -1.75 8.57
CA ALA A 111 -9.97 -2.89 7.68
C ALA A 111 -8.69 -3.73 7.55
N PHE A 112 -7.53 -3.07 7.42
CA PHE A 112 -6.22 -3.74 7.38
C PHE A 112 -5.93 -4.51 8.69
N LYS A 113 -6.25 -3.91 9.85
CA LYS A 113 -6.08 -4.57 11.15
C LYS A 113 -6.98 -5.80 11.27
N LEU A 114 -8.21 -5.73 10.77
CA LEU A 114 -9.11 -6.89 10.74
C LEU A 114 -8.61 -7.97 9.79
N TRP A 115 -8.01 -7.60 8.66
CA TRP A 115 -7.45 -8.57 7.71
C TRP A 115 -6.33 -9.39 8.33
N GLY A 116 -5.38 -8.76 9.04
CA GLY A 116 -4.29 -9.49 9.70
C GLY A 116 -4.77 -10.50 10.75
N ARG A 117 -5.90 -10.25 11.42
CA ARG A 117 -6.49 -11.21 12.36
C ARG A 117 -7.11 -12.43 11.67
N LYS A 118 -7.50 -12.29 10.40
CA LYS A 118 -7.99 -13.43 9.62
C LYS A 118 -6.85 -14.36 9.25
N ASP A 119 -5.70 -13.81 8.87
CA ASP A 119 -4.52 -14.60 8.55
C ASP A 119 -4.12 -15.46 9.78
N GLU A 120 -4.08 -14.87 10.98
CA GLU A 120 -3.85 -15.62 12.24
C GLU A 120 -4.89 -16.73 12.50
N MET A 121 -6.15 -16.49 12.15
CA MET A 121 -7.23 -17.47 12.34
C MET A 121 -7.14 -18.61 11.31
N LEU A 122 -6.78 -18.30 10.07
CA LEU A 122 -6.57 -19.29 9.01
C LEU A 122 -5.36 -20.16 9.33
N ASP A 123 -4.24 -19.55 9.73
CA ASP A 123 -3.04 -20.27 10.17
C ASP A 123 -3.36 -21.22 11.33
N ALA A 124 -4.22 -20.80 12.28
CA ALA A 124 -4.65 -21.64 13.39
C ALA A 124 -5.57 -22.80 12.96
N ILE A 125 -6.37 -22.63 11.91
CA ILE A 125 -7.20 -23.69 11.34
C ILE A 125 -6.33 -24.69 10.59
N ASP A 126 -5.38 -24.21 9.78
CA ASP A 126 -4.44 -25.05 9.04
C ASP A 126 -3.57 -25.88 9.99
N ASP A 127 -3.07 -25.27 11.08
CA ASP A 127 -2.34 -25.97 12.15
C ASP A 127 -3.18 -27.07 12.82
N LEU A 128 -4.49 -26.84 12.98
CA LEU A 128 -5.41 -27.80 13.59
C LEU A 128 -5.74 -28.94 12.62
N GLU A 129 -5.94 -28.63 11.34
CA GLU A 129 -6.12 -29.60 10.26
C GLU A 129 -4.88 -30.49 10.10
N GLN A 130 -3.68 -29.92 10.06
CA GLN A 130 -2.44 -30.70 10.01
C GLN A 130 -2.25 -31.60 11.25
N LYS A 131 -2.54 -31.10 12.46
CA LYS A 131 -2.34 -31.86 13.71
C LYS A 131 -3.40 -32.93 13.99
N HIS A 132 -4.67 -32.70 13.63
CA HIS A 132 -5.78 -33.61 13.96
C HIS A 132 -6.28 -34.46 12.79
N LEU A 133 -6.19 -33.95 11.55
CA LEU A 133 -6.72 -34.63 10.37
C LEU A 133 -5.62 -35.26 9.51
N GLY A 134 -4.35 -35.09 9.90
CA GLY A 134 -3.21 -35.69 9.20
C GLY A 134 -3.14 -35.20 7.76
N GLY A 135 -3.25 -33.88 7.57
CA GLY A 135 -3.20 -33.20 6.29
C GLY A 135 -2.06 -33.75 5.43
N ARG A 136 -2.41 -34.61 4.48
CA ARG A 136 -1.54 -34.99 3.37
C ARG A 136 -1.55 -33.81 2.42
N ASP A 137 -0.62 -32.90 2.63
CA ASP A 137 -0.24 -32.01 1.55
C ASP A 137 0.28 -32.89 0.40
N ILE A 138 -0.23 -32.64 -0.79
CA ILE A 138 0.23 -33.23 -2.04
C ILE A 138 1.75 -32.98 -2.11
N GLU A 139 2.54 -34.02 -1.89
CA GLU A 139 3.98 -34.02 -2.21
C GLU A 139 4.11 -33.66 -3.70
N ASP A 140 4.53 -32.43 -3.97
CA ASP A 140 5.06 -32.02 -5.26
C ASP A 140 6.35 -32.79 -5.49
N ASP A 141 6.22 -33.93 -6.17
CA ASP A 141 7.25 -34.89 -6.56
C ASP A 141 8.20 -34.34 -7.65
N SER A 142 8.61 -33.07 -7.55
CA SER A 142 9.46 -32.41 -8.57
C SER A 142 10.88 -32.09 -8.12
N THR A 143 11.29 -32.45 -6.89
CA THR A 143 12.66 -32.18 -6.40
C THR A 143 13.49 -33.42 -6.08
N ARG A 144 13.13 -34.57 -6.66
CA ARG A 144 13.91 -35.80 -6.54
C ARG A 144 14.67 -36.17 -7.81
N ASP A 145 15.40 -35.21 -8.39
CA ASP A 145 16.57 -35.52 -9.22
C ASP A 145 17.41 -34.26 -9.50
N LYS A 146 18.42 -34.04 -8.67
CA LYS A 146 19.81 -33.79 -9.11
C LYS A 146 20.74 -33.71 -7.92
N ALA A 147 21.48 -34.81 -7.80
CA ALA A 147 22.51 -35.05 -6.82
C ALA A 147 23.70 -34.07 -6.95
N LYS A 148 24.23 -33.70 -5.78
CA LYS A 148 25.66 -33.69 -5.43
C LYS A 148 26.65 -33.29 -6.54
N GLU A 149 27.16 -32.07 -6.43
CA GLU A 149 28.61 -31.86 -6.51
C GLU A 149 29.10 -31.10 -5.28
N VAL A 150 30.16 -31.65 -4.71
CA VAL A 150 30.84 -31.28 -3.46
C VAL A 150 32.10 -30.47 -3.80
N LYS A 151 32.62 -29.74 -2.79
CA LYS A 151 33.97 -29.13 -2.64
C LYS A 151 34.11 -27.73 -3.27
N VAL A 152 34.64 -26.68 -2.63
CA VAL A 152 35.76 -26.54 -1.68
C VAL A 152 35.60 -25.22 -0.88
N LYS A 153 35.89 -25.20 0.43
CA LYS A 153 36.30 -23.99 1.19
C LYS A 153 37.79 -23.75 0.94
N PRO A 154 38.28 -22.51 0.77
CA PRO A 154 38.96 -21.93 1.93
C PRO A 154 38.94 -20.39 2.04
N ALA A 155 39.35 -19.98 3.25
CA ALA A 155 40.07 -18.76 3.61
C ALA A 155 39.27 -17.46 3.79
N ALA A 156 39.00 -17.22 5.08
CA ALA A 156 38.85 -15.92 5.70
C ALA A 156 39.95 -14.95 5.29
N LYS A 157 39.57 -13.71 4.97
CA LYS A 157 40.44 -12.54 5.05
C LYS A 157 39.77 -11.51 5.97
N LYS A 158 40.36 -11.33 7.15
CA LYS A 158 40.03 -10.27 8.10
C LYS A 158 40.60 -8.93 7.61
N GLU A 159 39.74 -7.91 7.70
CA GLU A 159 40.00 -6.49 8.06
C GLU A 159 40.83 -5.59 7.12
N PRO A 160 40.61 -4.25 7.12
CA PRO A 160 40.27 -3.41 8.29
C PRO A 160 39.07 -2.46 8.19
N GLU A 161 38.72 -1.97 9.38
CA GLU A 161 37.69 -1.02 9.78
C GLU A 161 37.64 0.31 8.98
N PRO A 162 36.46 0.94 8.88
CA PRO A 162 36.29 2.24 8.25
C PRO A 162 36.88 3.39 9.09
N ALA A 163 37.53 4.33 8.40
CA ALA A 163 38.00 5.59 8.97
C ALA A 163 36.85 6.37 9.66
N PRO A 164 37.12 7.06 10.78
CA PRO A 164 36.10 7.84 11.48
C PRO A 164 35.57 8.98 10.60
N ALA A 165 34.24 9.05 10.49
CA ALA A 165 33.54 10.15 9.83
C ALA A 165 33.90 11.51 10.46
N PRO A 166 34.01 12.60 9.67
CA PRO A 166 34.13 13.94 10.21
C PRO A 166 32.93 14.26 11.10
N LYS A 167 33.18 14.75 12.32
CA LYS A 167 32.14 15.24 13.21
C LYS A 167 31.36 16.35 12.50
N GLU A 168 30.09 16.12 12.20
CA GLU A 168 29.17 17.20 11.84
C GLU A 168 29.09 18.19 13.01
N GLU A 169 29.67 19.36 12.81
CA GLU A 169 29.46 20.51 13.67
C GLU A 169 27.98 20.89 13.59
N LYS A 170 27.23 20.66 14.66
CA LYS A 170 25.84 21.12 14.77
C LYS A 170 25.82 22.63 14.52
N PRO A 171 25.04 23.13 13.54
CA PRO A 171 24.94 24.57 13.33
C PRO A 171 24.36 25.23 14.58
N ASP A 172 25.09 26.22 15.09
CA ASP A 172 24.72 27.00 16.28
C ASP A 172 23.29 27.56 16.13
N PRO A 173 22.34 27.20 17.02
CA PRO A 173 20.93 27.61 16.91
C PRO A 173 20.73 29.12 16.88
N LYS A 174 21.68 29.92 17.39
CA LYS A 174 21.66 31.38 17.25
C LYS A 174 21.75 31.84 15.80
N LYS A 175 22.59 31.18 14.98
CA LYS A 175 22.77 31.55 13.56
C LYS A 175 21.55 31.19 12.71
N LEU A 176 20.78 30.17 13.11
CA LEU A 176 19.52 29.83 12.48
C LEU A 176 18.44 30.87 12.78
N PHE A 177 18.36 31.36 14.01
CA PHE A 177 17.37 32.38 14.40
C PHE A 177 17.59 33.72 13.69
N ASP A 178 18.84 34.19 13.62
CA ASP A 178 19.18 35.47 12.99
C ASP A 178 18.84 35.53 11.49
N ARG A 179 18.80 34.38 10.81
CA ARG A 179 18.43 34.28 9.39
C ARG A 179 16.94 34.55 9.15
N TYR A 180 16.07 34.36 10.14
CA TYR A 180 14.62 34.52 10.00
C TYR A 180 14.07 35.81 10.61
N THR A 181 14.84 36.51 11.45
CA THR A 181 14.41 37.74 12.13
C THR A 181 14.92 39.01 11.49
N LYS A 182 15.96 38.95 10.63
CA LYS A 182 16.37 40.07 9.78
C LYS A 182 15.75 39.96 8.39
N ARG A 183 14.47 40.33 8.29
CA ARG A 183 13.85 40.79 7.05
C ARG A 183 13.11 42.08 7.33
#